data_AF-A0AAU0NP44-F1
#
_entry.id   AF-A0AAU0NP44-F1
#
_cell.length_a   1.000
_cell.length_b   1.000
_cell.length_c   1.000
_cell.angle_alpha   90.00
_cell.angle_beta   90.00
_cell.angle_gamma   90.00
#
_symmetry.space_group_name_H-M   'P 1'
#
loop_
_entity.id
_entity.type
_entity.pdbx_description
1 polymer ?
#
loop_
_entity_poly.entity_id
_entity_poly.type
_entity_poly.pdbx_seq_one_letter_code
_entity_poly.pdbx_strand_id
1 'polypeptide(L)'
;MNLFTINYATLGKNEKKQMYYDFSENAQESFNKYSDKTQILAQLLFINRVFNSYSEAMIKVGKEMSILMKDALNMLWDYLENKCDISNFEAFSNGIDAVTLFLNTGEEIEAEENLNFWERYSDEWHYTTNSILLLNAFGALFFQIHEKSIDWYSISEDCLLGELNEIVGSYFENVYTNPTDGYKYDELELRIGQICESSTFVKIISYIIKDMKEAIDSEEKGVNEITSLRAEYKNKFLFSSIECERLAEYFK
;
A
#
# COMPACT_ATOMS: atom_id res chain seq x y z
N MET A 1 -18.56 9.26 -0.50
CA MET A 1 -19.23 8.05 -1.04
C MET A 1 -18.97 6.88 -0.10
N ASN A 2 -19.99 6.12 0.34
CA ASN A 2 -19.76 5.04 1.33
C ASN A 2 -19.20 3.76 0.68
N LEU A 3 -17.96 3.41 1.05
CA LEU A 3 -17.21 2.29 0.47
C LEU A 3 -17.73 0.90 0.89
N PHE A 4 -18.50 0.79 1.97
CA PHE A 4 -18.99 -0.53 2.43
C PHE A 4 -20.23 -0.99 1.67
N THR A 5 -21.04 -0.04 1.22
CA THR A 5 -22.32 -0.29 0.54
C THR A 5 -22.19 -0.26 -0.98
N ILE A 6 -21.07 0.23 -1.50
CA ILE A 6 -20.87 0.33 -2.94
C ILE A 6 -20.47 -1.00 -3.57
N ASN A 7 -20.94 -1.20 -4.80
CA ASN A 7 -20.40 -2.21 -5.69
C ASN A 7 -19.64 -1.51 -6.82
N TYR A 8 -18.32 -1.41 -6.68
CA TYR A 8 -17.46 -0.70 -7.65
C TYR A 8 -17.63 -1.24 -9.08
N ALA A 9 -17.83 -2.55 -9.23
CA ALA A 9 -17.97 -3.19 -10.54
C ALA A 9 -19.16 -2.66 -11.34
N THR A 10 -20.23 -2.23 -10.66
CA THR A 10 -21.48 -1.75 -11.29
C THR A 10 -21.52 -0.24 -11.51
N LEU A 11 -20.52 0.50 -11.05
CA LEU A 11 -20.45 1.95 -11.24
C LEU A 11 -20.24 2.33 -12.71
N GLY A 12 -20.79 3.47 -13.09
CA GLY A 12 -20.50 4.10 -14.37
C GLY A 12 -19.04 4.55 -14.45
N LYS A 13 -18.55 4.75 -15.68
CA LYS A 13 -17.17 5.18 -15.95
C LYS A 13 -16.71 6.38 -15.12
N ASN A 14 -17.52 7.44 -15.09
CA ASN A 14 -17.18 8.66 -14.37
C ASN A 14 -17.18 8.45 -12.85
N GLU A 15 -18.09 7.64 -12.33
CA GLU A 15 -18.15 7.32 -10.90
C GLU A 15 -16.94 6.49 -10.47
N LYS A 16 -16.48 5.54 -11.30
CA LYS A 16 -15.26 4.75 -11.04
C LYS A 16 -14.02 5.62 -10.96
N LYS A 17 -13.89 6.58 -11.89
CA LYS A 17 -12.76 7.52 -11.91
C LYS A 17 -12.83 8.51 -10.75
N GLN A 18 -14.01 9.03 -10.45
CA GLN A 18 -14.20 9.91 -9.29
C GLN A 18 -13.88 9.17 -7.99
N MET A 19 -14.32 7.93 -7.82
CA MET A 19 -14.00 7.14 -6.63
C MET A 19 -12.48 6.90 -6.48
N TYR A 20 -11.75 6.75 -7.58
CA TYR A 20 -10.29 6.63 -7.57
C TYR A 20 -9.62 7.91 -7.03
N TYR A 21 -10.01 9.09 -7.54
CA TYR A 21 -9.45 10.36 -7.05
C TYR A 21 -9.93 10.73 -5.65
N ASP A 22 -11.18 10.41 -5.31
CA ASP A 22 -11.76 10.74 -4.01
C ASP A 22 -11.54 9.58 -3.01
N PHE A 23 -10.65 8.62 -3.28
CA PHE A 23 -10.56 7.37 -2.52
C PHE A 23 -10.34 7.63 -1.04
N SER A 24 -9.36 8.48 -0.72
CA SER A 24 -8.97 8.80 0.66
C SER A 24 -10.09 9.47 1.44
N GLU A 25 -10.76 10.44 0.83
CA GLU A 25 -11.92 11.13 1.42
C GLU A 25 -13.07 10.15 1.66
N ASN A 26 -13.39 9.33 0.67
CA ASN A 26 -14.45 8.32 0.77
C ASN A 26 -14.16 7.29 1.87
N ALA A 27 -12.91 6.88 2.01
CA ALA A 27 -12.47 5.96 3.06
C ALA A 27 -12.56 6.62 4.44
N GLN A 28 -12.08 7.85 4.58
CA GLN A 28 -12.16 8.63 5.81
C GLN A 28 -13.61 8.83 6.27
N GLU A 29 -14.52 9.20 5.37
CA GLU A 29 -15.95 9.33 5.65
C GLU A 29 -16.55 7.99 6.08
N SER A 30 -16.21 6.91 5.38
CA SER A 30 -16.74 5.57 5.66
C SER A 30 -16.29 5.09 7.05
N PHE A 31 -15.06 5.41 7.45
CA PHE A 31 -14.48 4.93 8.69
C PHE A 31 -14.65 5.84 9.91
N ASN A 32 -15.30 7.00 9.77
CA ASN A 32 -15.41 8.04 10.81
C ASN A 32 -15.92 7.59 12.19
N LYS A 33 -16.58 6.42 12.28
CA LYS A 33 -17.15 5.86 13.50
C LYS A 33 -16.34 4.70 14.10
N TYR A 34 -15.31 4.21 13.41
CA TYR A 34 -14.48 3.10 13.87
C TYR A 34 -13.18 3.62 14.48
N SER A 35 -12.56 2.82 15.34
CA SER A 35 -11.32 3.23 16.00
C SER A 35 -10.16 3.39 15.03
N ASP A 36 -9.19 4.23 15.41
CA ASP A 36 -7.93 4.42 14.69
C ASP A 36 -7.23 3.08 14.43
N LYS A 37 -7.25 2.18 15.41
CA LYS A 37 -6.66 0.84 15.30
C LYS A 37 -7.33 0.00 14.20
N THR A 38 -8.65 0.10 14.05
CA THR A 38 -9.40 -0.56 12.96
C THR A 38 -9.03 0.05 11.60
N GLN A 39 -8.86 1.37 11.52
CA GLN A 39 -8.45 2.05 10.30
C GLN A 39 -7.03 1.69 9.87
N ILE A 40 -6.09 1.63 10.82
CA ILE A 40 -4.71 1.15 10.57
C ILE A 40 -4.71 -0.31 10.12
N LEU A 41 -5.48 -1.18 10.79
CA LEU A 41 -5.61 -2.59 10.39
C LEU A 41 -6.14 -2.69 8.95
N ALA A 42 -7.23 -1.98 8.61
CA ALA A 42 -7.80 -1.99 7.27
C ALA A 42 -6.77 -1.62 6.20
N GLN A 43 -5.97 -0.59 6.45
CA GLN A 43 -4.91 -0.18 5.53
C GLN A 43 -3.80 -1.25 5.44
N LEU A 44 -3.33 -1.76 6.59
CA LEU A 44 -2.27 -2.77 6.64
C LEU A 44 -2.66 -4.07 5.92
N LEU A 45 -3.90 -4.52 6.04
CA LEU A 45 -4.36 -5.75 5.38
C LEU A 45 -4.18 -5.68 3.86
N PHE A 46 -4.54 -4.54 3.25
CA PHE A 46 -4.33 -4.34 1.82
C PHE A 46 -2.85 -4.21 1.46
N ILE A 47 -2.08 -3.40 2.22
CA ILE A 47 -0.64 -3.25 2.04
C ILE A 47 0.07 -4.61 2.11
N ASN A 48 -0.34 -5.49 3.03
CA ASN A 48 0.21 -6.84 3.16
C ASN A 48 -0.04 -7.68 1.88
N ARG A 49 -1.19 -7.53 1.20
CA ARG A 49 -1.43 -8.21 -0.08
C ARG A 49 -0.49 -7.73 -1.17
N VAL A 50 -0.28 -6.41 -1.24
CA VAL A 50 0.66 -5.78 -2.17
C VAL A 50 2.06 -6.31 -1.91
N PHE A 51 2.52 -6.22 -0.66
CA PHE A 51 3.82 -6.72 -0.22
C PHE A 51 4.04 -8.18 -0.62
N ASN A 52 3.07 -9.06 -0.37
CA ASN A 52 3.18 -10.48 -0.72
C ASN A 52 3.31 -10.69 -2.23
N SER A 53 2.49 -10.00 -3.04
CA SER A 53 2.56 -10.10 -4.49
C SER A 53 3.85 -9.51 -5.07
N TYR A 54 4.35 -8.40 -4.50
CA TYR A 54 5.62 -7.81 -4.91
C TYR A 54 6.77 -8.75 -4.56
N SER A 55 6.78 -9.30 -3.34
CA SER A 55 7.77 -10.28 -2.91
C SER A 55 7.76 -11.53 -3.81
N GLU A 56 6.59 -12.05 -4.19
CA GLU A 56 6.51 -13.18 -5.12
C GLU A 56 7.06 -12.82 -6.50
N ALA A 57 6.70 -11.65 -7.04
CA ALA A 57 7.16 -11.19 -8.34
C ALA A 57 8.69 -10.96 -8.38
N MET A 58 9.27 -10.38 -7.32
CA MET A 58 10.72 -10.21 -7.19
C MET A 58 11.47 -11.56 -7.18
N ILE A 59 10.94 -12.57 -6.49
CA ILE A 59 11.52 -13.92 -6.48
C ILE A 59 11.58 -14.51 -7.89
N LYS A 60 10.58 -14.24 -8.75
CA LYS A 60 10.57 -14.73 -10.14
C LYS A 60 11.72 -14.17 -10.99
N VAL A 61 12.30 -13.03 -10.61
CA VAL A 61 13.47 -12.42 -11.27
C VAL A 61 14.76 -12.58 -10.47
N GLY A 62 14.78 -13.46 -9.47
CA GLY A 62 15.97 -13.74 -8.65
C GLY A 62 16.36 -12.61 -7.71
N LYS A 63 15.38 -11.76 -7.34
CA LYS A 63 15.54 -10.66 -6.38
C LYS A 63 14.72 -10.94 -5.12
N GLU A 64 15.01 -10.23 -4.05
CA GLU A 64 14.25 -10.32 -2.80
C GLU A 64 13.77 -8.94 -2.35
N MET A 65 12.61 -8.94 -1.69
CA MET A 65 12.12 -7.75 -1.01
C MET A 65 13.09 -7.32 0.10
N SER A 66 13.40 -6.03 0.19
CA SER A 66 14.30 -5.48 1.21
C SER A 66 13.90 -5.88 2.63
N ILE A 67 14.89 -6.09 3.49
CA ILE A 67 14.65 -6.34 4.93
C ILE A 67 13.88 -5.19 5.58
N LEU A 68 14.13 -3.93 5.18
CA LEU A 68 13.39 -2.77 5.70
C LEU A 68 11.87 -2.93 5.54
N MET A 69 11.40 -3.35 4.36
CA MET A 69 9.95 -3.56 4.16
C MET A 69 9.41 -4.77 4.93
N LYS A 70 10.21 -5.85 5.06
CA LYS A 70 9.84 -7.02 5.87
C LYS A 70 9.68 -6.62 7.35
N ASP A 71 10.61 -5.84 7.87
CA ASP A 71 10.60 -5.38 9.27
C ASP A 71 9.51 -4.34 9.52
N ALA A 72 9.27 -3.42 8.58
CA ALA A 72 8.16 -2.47 8.62
C ALA A 72 6.81 -3.19 8.75
N LEU A 73 6.57 -4.19 7.89
CA LEU A 73 5.36 -5.01 7.95
C LEU A 73 5.22 -5.74 9.30
N ASN A 74 6.31 -6.34 9.80
CA ASN A 74 6.28 -7.06 11.08
C ASN A 74 6.03 -6.14 12.27
N MET A 75 6.67 -4.98 12.30
CA MET A 75 6.52 -3.99 13.37
C MET A 75 5.09 -3.44 13.45
N LEU A 76 4.45 -3.17 12.29
CA LEU A 76 3.04 -2.74 12.23
C LEU A 76 2.09 -3.84 12.73
N TRP A 77 2.35 -5.10 12.36
CA TRP A 77 1.60 -6.22 12.92
C TRP A 77 1.82 -6.38 14.43
N ASP A 78 3.05 -6.28 14.92
CA ASP A 78 3.37 -6.38 16.34
C ASP A 78 2.69 -5.25 17.14
N TYR A 79 2.61 -4.04 16.58
CA TYR A 79 1.83 -2.93 17.16
C TYR A 79 0.34 -3.30 17.26
N LEU A 80 -0.27 -3.79 16.17
CA LEU A 80 -1.68 -4.18 16.18
C LEU A 80 -1.98 -5.36 17.13
N GLU A 81 -1.01 -6.25 17.31
CA GLU A 81 -1.10 -7.37 18.25
C GLU A 81 -0.76 -6.99 19.70
N ASN A 82 -0.44 -5.73 19.98
CA ASN A 82 0.05 -5.24 21.28
C ASN A 82 1.30 -5.99 21.79
N LYS A 83 2.17 -6.43 20.86
CA LYS A 83 3.43 -7.13 21.14
C LYS A 83 4.65 -6.21 20.98
N CYS A 84 4.45 -5.01 20.49
CA CYS A 84 5.52 -4.03 20.31
C CYS A 84 5.72 -3.17 21.56
N ASP A 85 6.98 -2.92 21.91
CA ASP A 85 7.36 -1.90 22.87
C ASP A 85 7.23 -0.51 22.24
N ILE A 86 6.61 0.43 22.94
CA ILE A 86 6.30 1.77 22.40
C ILE A 86 7.58 2.52 22.01
N SER A 87 8.64 2.44 22.82
CA SER A 87 9.88 3.16 22.52
C SER A 87 10.58 2.60 21.29
N ASN A 88 10.53 1.27 21.10
CA ASN A 88 11.03 0.63 19.89
C ASN A 88 10.19 1.01 18.66
N PHE A 89 8.87 1.11 18.80
CA PHE A 89 7.99 1.55 17.72
C PHE A 89 8.30 2.98 17.29
N GLU A 90 8.42 3.90 18.25
CA GLU A 90 8.74 5.32 18.00
C GLU A 90 10.11 5.48 17.33
N ALA A 91 11.13 4.76 17.81
CA ALA A 91 12.46 4.77 17.19
C ALA A 91 12.42 4.24 15.74
N PHE A 92 11.63 3.18 15.49
CA PHE A 92 11.46 2.65 14.14
C PHE A 92 10.69 3.64 13.24
N SER A 93 9.64 4.27 13.78
CA SER A 93 8.83 5.28 13.08
C SER A 93 9.68 6.48 12.65
N ASN A 94 10.54 6.99 13.52
CA ASN A 94 11.43 8.10 13.18
C ASN A 94 12.48 7.70 12.13
N GLY A 95 13.02 6.48 12.25
CA GLY A 95 13.98 5.95 11.29
C GLY A 95 13.38 5.77 9.90
N ILE A 96 12.18 5.17 9.81
CA ILE A 96 11.51 4.97 8.52
C ILE A 96 11.08 6.29 7.89
N ASP A 97 10.60 7.26 8.67
CA ASP A 97 10.26 8.60 8.19
C ASP A 97 11.48 9.29 7.55
N ALA A 98 12.62 9.32 8.26
CA ALA A 98 13.87 9.89 7.75
C ALA A 98 14.36 9.18 6.48
N VAL A 99 14.26 7.86 6.41
CA VAL A 99 14.63 7.09 5.21
C VAL A 99 13.68 7.39 4.05
N THR A 100 12.37 7.46 4.30
CA THR A 100 11.41 7.84 3.24
C THR A 100 11.69 9.24 2.73
N LEU A 101 11.95 10.22 3.59
CA LEU A 101 12.31 11.57 3.17
C LEU A 101 13.56 11.56 2.30
N PHE A 102 14.66 10.95 2.78
CA PHE A 102 15.91 10.83 2.02
C PHE A 102 15.71 10.19 0.64
N LEU A 103 14.94 9.12 0.55
CA LEU A 103 14.71 8.42 -0.71
C LEU A 103 13.82 9.19 -1.68
N ASN A 104 12.87 10.01 -1.20
CA ASN A 104 11.98 10.79 -2.05
C ASN A 104 12.60 12.12 -2.51
N THR A 105 13.39 12.79 -1.66
CA THR A 105 13.89 14.16 -1.91
C THR A 105 15.40 14.23 -2.15
N GLY A 106 16.16 13.22 -1.70
CA GLY A 106 17.61 13.27 -1.65
C GLY A 106 18.17 14.12 -0.50
N GLU A 107 17.31 14.59 0.43
CA GLU A 107 17.74 15.32 1.63
C GLU A 107 18.52 14.39 2.58
N GLU A 108 19.70 14.82 3.02
CA GLU A 108 20.58 14.02 3.87
C GLU A 108 19.94 13.72 5.23
N ILE A 109 20.18 12.51 5.74
CA ILE A 109 19.74 12.12 7.08
C ILE A 109 20.67 12.75 8.11
N GLU A 110 20.21 13.79 8.81
CA GLU A 110 21.04 14.56 9.74
C GLU A 110 21.24 13.89 11.11
N ALA A 111 20.21 13.22 11.64
CA ALA A 111 20.27 12.62 12.97
C ALA A 111 21.04 11.30 12.95
N GLU A 112 22.05 11.17 13.81
CA GLU A 112 22.92 9.98 13.90
C GLU A 112 22.12 8.69 14.13
N GLU A 113 21.07 8.73 14.95
CA GLU A 113 20.20 7.58 15.21
C GLU A 113 19.47 7.09 13.95
N ASN A 114 19.03 8.02 13.09
CA ASN A 114 18.37 7.72 11.83
C ASN A 114 19.37 7.29 10.76
N LEU A 115 20.59 7.83 10.79
CA LEU A 115 21.67 7.36 9.93
C LEU A 115 22.03 5.90 10.27
N ASN A 116 22.22 5.60 11.56
CA ASN A 116 22.43 4.23 12.06
C ASN A 116 21.24 3.31 11.75
N PHE A 117 20.02 3.85 11.65
CA PHE A 117 18.87 3.12 11.13
C PHE A 117 19.05 2.79 9.66
N TRP A 118 19.33 3.78 8.82
CA TRP A 118 19.50 3.57 7.38
C TRP A 118 20.65 2.62 7.04
N GLU A 119 21.80 2.76 7.68
CA GLU A 119 22.99 1.91 7.46
C GLU A 119 22.70 0.42 7.68
N ARG A 120 21.73 0.07 8.53
CA ARG A 120 21.31 -1.32 8.74
C ARG A 120 20.61 -1.94 7.52
N TYR A 121 20.02 -1.12 6.65
CA TYR A 121 19.19 -1.58 5.54
C TYR A 121 19.73 -1.17 4.16
N SER A 122 20.63 -0.19 4.10
CA SER A 122 21.07 0.45 2.85
C SER A 122 21.75 -0.52 1.88
N ASP A 123 22.49 -1.49 2.39
CA ASP A 123 23.24 -2.45 1.56
C ASP A 123 22.32 -3.35 0.71
N GLU A 124 21.08 -3.56 1.16
CA GLU A 124 20.07 -4.36 0.46
C GLU A 124 19.07 -3.51 -0.33
N TRP A 125 19.11 -2.18 -0.14
CA TRP A 125 18.18 -1.30 -0.83
C TRP A 125 18.65 -1.02 -2.26
N HIS A 126 17.80 -1.40 -3.20
CA HIS A 126 18.02 -1.20 -4.62
C HIS A 126 16.85 -0.41 -5.20
N TYR A 127 17.05 0.90 -5.38
CA TYR A 127 16.00 1.85 -5.80
C TYR A 127 15.27 1.41 -7.08
N THR A 128 15.98 0.82 -8.05
CA THR A 128 15.39 0.38 -9.32
C THR A 128 14.50 -0.87 -9.20
N THR A 129 14.49 -1.53 -8.05
CA THR A 129 13.83 -2.83 -7.86
C THR A 129 12.94 -2.89 -6.62
N ASN A 130 13.07 -1.92 -5.71
CA ASN A 130 12.19 -1.79 -4.57
C ASN A 130 11.15 -0.70 -4.88
N SER A 131 9.90 -0.93 -4.49
CA SER A 131 8.84 0.07 -4.63
C SER A 131 8.98 1.14 -3.54
N ILE A 132 9.34 2.36 -3.94
CA ILE A 132 9.34 3.50 -3.02
C ILE A 132 7.93 3.81 -2.51
N LEU A 133 6.89 3.63 -3.32
CA LEU A 133 5.52 3.91 -2.92
C LEU A 133 4.98 2.89 -1.90
N LEU A 134 5.41 1.63 -1.96
CA LEU A 134 5.14 0.66 -0.90
C LEU A 134 5.86 1.03 0.40
N LEU A 135 7.11 1.51 0.34
CA LEU A 135 7.78 2.03 1.52
C LEU A 135 7.07 3.26 2.09
N ASN A 136 6.66 4.20 1.23
CA ASN A 136 5.91 5.39 1.64
C ASN A 136 4.58 5.02 2.29
N ALA A 137 3.88 3.97 1.82
CA ALA A 137 2.66 3.49 2.46
C ALA A 137 2.92 2.92 3.86
N PHE A 138 4.02 2.17 4.05
CA PHE A 138 4.43 1.77 5.39
C PHE A 138 4.74 2.99 6.26
N GLY A 139 5.57 3.92 5.77
CA GLY A 139 5.93 5.15 6.47
C GLY A 139 4.71 5.98 6.88
N ALA A 140 3.72 6.10 6.00
CA ALA A 140 2.46 6.76 6.29
C ALA A 140 1.72 6.11 7.47
N LEU A 141 1.65 4.76 7.54
CA LEU A 141 1.04 4.10 8.70
C LEU A 141 1.80 4.34 10.00
N PHE A 142 3.14 4.32 9.95
CA PHE A 142 3.96 4.67 11.12
C PHE A 142 3.70 6.10 11.59
N PHE A 143 3.69 7.06 10.67
CA PHE A 143 3.39 8.46 10.94
C PHE A 143 1.99 8.63 11.54
N GLN A 144 0.96 8.03 10.94
CA GLN A 144 -0.42 8.07 11.44
C GLN A 144 -0.52 7.57 12.89
N ILE A 145 0.19 6.48 13.21
CA ILE A 145 0.23 5.91 14.58
C ILE A 145 0.97 6.84 15.55
N HIS A 146 2.13 7.36 15.14
CA HIS A 146 2.97 8.21 15.97
C HIS A 146 2.28 9.55 16.29
N GLU A 147 1.78 10.23 15.27
CA GLU A 147 1.13 11.54 15.38
C GLU A 147 -0.34 11.45 15.84
N LYS A 148 -0.90 10.23 15.89
CA LYS A 148 -2.34 9.99 16.19
C LYS A 148 -3.24 10.78 15.26
N SER A 149 -2.85 10.85 13.99
CA SER A 149 -3.54 11.55 12.92
C SER A 149 -3.82 10.55 11.82
N ILE A 150 -4.96 9.88 11.90
CA ILE A 150 -5.35 8.89 10.90
C ILE A 150 -5.80 9.60 9.63
N ASP A 151 -5.24 9.15 8.51
CA ASP A 151 -5.68 9.46 7.16
C ASP A 151 -5.64 8.18 6.31
N TRP A 152 -5.93 8.33 5.02
CA TRP A 152 -5.91 7.23 4.06
C TRP A 152 -4.85 7.41 2.96
N TYR A 153 -3.84 8.26 3.21
CA TYR A 153 -2.79 8.56 2.25
C TYR A 153 -2.04 7.28 1.83
N SER A 154 -1.82 6.33 2.74
CA SER A 154 -1.08 5.09 2.46
C SER A 154 -1.67 4.24 1.31
N ILE A 155 -2.98 4.37 1.05
CA ILE A 155 -3.68 3.66 -0.03
C ILE A 155 -4.19 4.64 -1.11
N SER A 156 -3.92 5.93 -0.98
CA SER A 156 -4.38 6.95 -1.94
C SER A 156 -3.82 6.79 -3.35
N GLU A 157 -4.44 7.49 -4.29
CA GLU A 157 -3.98 7.71 -5.66
C GLU A 157 -2.61 8.38 -5.74
N ASP A 158 -2.20 9.13 -4.71
CA ASP A 158 -0.87 9.73 -4.60
C ASP A 158 0.17 8.75 -4.00
N CYS A 159 -0.26 7.54 -3.62
CA CYS A 159 0.58 6.51 -3.03
C CYS A 159 0.34 5.15 -3.72
N LEU A 160 -0.09 4.12 -2.98
CA LEU A 160 -0.20 2.76 -3.51
C LEU A 160 -1.24 2.60 -4.62
N LEU A 161 -2.40 3.27 -4.56
CA LEU A 161 -3.36 3.16 -5.65
C LEU A 161 -2.84 3.79 -6.93
N GLY A 162 -2.04 4.86 -6.85
CA GLY A 162 -1.34 5.45 -7.97
C GLY A 162 -0.36 4.49 -8.62
N GLU A 163 0.49 3.86 -7.81
CA GLU A 163 1.43 2.85 -8.29
C GLU A 163 0.72 1.68 -8.97
N LEU A 164 -0.33 1.17 -8.31
CA LEU A 164 -1.11 0.05 -8.84
C LEU A 164 -1.86 0.44 -10.12
N ASN A 165 -2.32 1.69 -10.25
CA ASN A 165 -2.90 2.21 -11.49
C ASN A 165 -1.88 2.08 -12.64
N GLU A 166 -0.66 2.57 -12.41
CA GLU A 166 0.42 2.49 -13.39
C GLU A 166 0.83 1.07 -13.74
N ILE A 167 0.93 0.19 -12.74
CA ILE A 167 1.23 -1.23 -12.94
C ILE A 167 0.12 -1.91 -13.76
N VAL A 168 -1.15 -1.66 -13.43
CA VAL A 168 -2.28 -2.23 -14.17
C VAL A 168 -2.26 -1.78 -15.63
N GLY A 169 -2.10 -0.48 -15.87
CA GLY A 169 -2.07 0.08 -17.22
C GLY A 169 -0.87 -0.36 -18.05
N SER A 170 0.26 -0.69 -17.41
CA SER A 170 1.50 -1.02 -18.12
C SER A 170 1.70 -2.52 -18.34
N TYR A 171 1.21 -3.37 -17.43
CA TYR A 171 1.54 -4.81 -17.43
C TYR A 171 0.33 -5.75 -17.52
N PHE A 172 -0.88 -5.28 -17.18
CA PHE A 172 -2.04 -6.15 -17.07
C PHE A 172 -3.10 -5.91 -18.14
N GLU A 173 -3.33 -4.66 -18.50
CA GLU A 173 -4.48 -4.24 -19.30
C GLU A 173 -4.03 -3.51 -20.57
N ASN A 174 -4.76 -3.72 -21.67
CA ASN A 174 -4.50 -3.04 -22.92
C ASN A 174 -5.22 -1.69 -22.93
N VAL A 175 -4.61 -0.69 -22.30
CA VAL A 175 -5.12 0.69 -22.24
C VAL A 175 -4.37 1.61 -23.20
N TYR A 176 -4.86 2.83 -23.35
CA TYR A 176 -4.21 3.85 -24.16
C TYR A 176 -2.79 4.09 -23.65
N THR A 177 -1.83 3.98 -24.56
CA THR A 177 -0.43 4.33 -24.34
C THR A 177 -0.03 5.40 -25.35
N ASN A 178 0.74 6.39 -24.89
CA ASN A 178 1.32 7.37 -25.78
C ASN A 178 2.71 6.88 -26.23
N PRO A 179 2.99 6.81 -27.55
CA PRO A 179 4.33 6.45 -28.05
C PRO A 179 5.40 7.54 -27.84
N THR A 180 5.04 8.73 -27.34
CA THR A 180 5.99 9.80 -26.97
C THR A 180 6.24 9.82 -25.47
N ASP A 181 7.39 10.35 -25.04
CA ASP A 181 7.71 10.56 -23.62
C ASP A 181 6.78 11.60 -22.99
N GLY A 182 5.69 11.12 -22.36
CA GLY A 182 4.76 11.90 -21.58
C GLY A 182 3.33 11.91 -22.12
N TYR A 183 2.36 12.03 -21.20
CA TYR A 183 0.95 12.17 -21.51
C TYR A 183 0.53 13.64 -21.39
N LYS A 184 -0.27 14.13 -22.33
CA LYS A 184 -1.09 15.32 -22.09
C LYS A 184 -2.16 15.00 -21.06
N TYR A 185 -2.69 16.03 -20.41
CA TYR A 185 -3.74 15.87 -19.41
C TYR A 185 -4.92 15.00 -19.89
N ASP A 186 -5.51 15.32 -21.05
CA ASP A 186 -6.67 14.55 -21.58
C ASP A 186 -6.32 13.10 -21.92
N GLU A 187 -5.06 12.84 -22.32
CA GLU A 187 -4.55 11.50 -22.63
C GLU A 187 -4.35 10.68 -21.35
N LEU A 188 -3.83 11.32 -20.29
CA LEU A 188 -3.71 10.72 -18.97
C LEU A 188 -5.08 10.41 -18.38
N GLU A 189 -6.03 11.35 -18.46
CA GLU A 189 -7.41 11.16 -18.00
C GLU A 189 -8.13 10.04 -18.75
N LEU A 190 -7.88 9.89 -20.06
CA LEU A 190 -8.38 8.78 -20.85
C LEU A 190 -7.81 7.45 -20.35
N ARG A 191 -6.49 7.39 -20.15
CA ARG A 191 -5.79 6.19 -19.67
C ARG A 191 -6.27 5.78 -18.28
N ILE A 192 -6.30 6.72 -17.31
CA ILE A 192 -6.81 6.48 -15.96
C ILE A 192 -8.25 5.97 -16.01
N GLY A 193 -9.11 6.60 -16.82
CA GLY A 193 -10.48 6.14 -17.02
C GLY A 193 -10.57 4.69 -17.51
N GLN A 194 -9.75 4.29 -18.48
CA GLN A 194 -9.71 2.91 -18.97
C GLN A 194 -9.18 1.93 -17.91
N ILE A 195 -8.20 2.34 -17.11
CA ILE A 195 -7.67 1.52 -16.01
C ILE A 195 -8.73 1.31 -14.94
N CYS A 196 -9.41 2.37 -14.49
CA CYS A 196 -10.50 2.27 -13.51
C CYS A 196 -11.64 1.35 -13.98
N GLU A 197 -11.90 1.28 -15.30
CA GLU A 197 -12.89 0.39 -15.89
C GLU A 197 -12.42 -1.07 -16.03
N SER A 198 -11.11 -1.31 -15.95
CA SER A 198 -10.50 -2.61 -16.23
C SER A 198 -10.84 -3.69 -15.20
N SER A 199 -10.77 -4.95 -15.64
CA SER A 199 -11.07 -6.09 -14.77
C SER A 199 -10.09 -6.22 -13.61
N THR A 200 -8.82 -5.93 -13.86
CA THR A 200 -7.76 -6.02 -12.85
C THR A 200 -7.95 -4.94 -11.78
N PHE A 201 -8.23 -3.70 -12.18
CA PHE A 201 -8.43 -2.62 -11.21
C PHE A 201 -9.71 -2.79 -10.39
N VAL A 202 -10.80 -3.24 -11.02
CA VAL A 202 -12.04 -3.61 -10.30
C VAL A 202 -11.76 -4.68 -9.23
N LYS A 203 -10.92 -5.67 -9.55
CA LYS A 203 -10.49 -6.70 -8.58
C LYS A 203 -9.69 -6.09 -7.44
N ILE A 204 -8.77 -5.17 -7.70
CA ILE A 204 -7.99 -4.46 -6.66
C ILE A 204 -8.93 -3.72 -5.69
N ILE A 205 -9.85 -2.91 -6.19
CA ILE A 205 -10.82 -2.19 -5.34
C ILE A 205 -11.68 -3.18 -4.53
N SER A 206 -12.03 -4.33 -5.11
CA SER A 206 -12.78 -5.37 -4.40
C SER A 206 -11.99 -5.96 -3.23
N TYR A 207 -10.68 -6.12 -3.36
CA TYR A 207 -9.81 -6.55 -2.25
C TYR A 207 -9.70 -5.48 -1.17
N ILE A 208 -9.54 -4.21 -1.54
CA ILE A 208 -9.51 -3.11 -0.56
C ILE A 208 -10.80 -3.11 0.27
N ILE A 209 -11.96 -3.13 -0.38
CA ILE A 209 -13.26 -3.14 0.31
C ILE A 209 -13.43 -4.40 1.18
N LYS A 210 -12.92 -5.55 0.71
CA LYS A 210 -12.96 -6.79 1.49
C LYS A 210 -12.11 -6.67 2.75
N ASP A 211 -10.88 -6.17 2.62
CA ASP A 211 -9.93 -6.03 3.73
C ASP A 211 -10.42 -4.98 4.74
N MET A 212 -11.05 -3.90 4.27
CA MET A 212 -11.76 -2.94 5.10
C MET A 212 -12.86 -3.59 5.96
N LYS A 213 -13.65 -4.48 5.37
CA LYS A 213 -14.71 -5.21 6.10
C LYS A 213 -14.13 -6.19 7.11
N GLU A 214 -13.06 -6.89 6.75
CA GLU A 214 -12.35 -7.81 7.66
C GLU A 214 -11.80 -7.09 8.89
N ALA A 215 -11.26 -5.88 8.72
CA ALA A 215 -10.79 -5.06 9.83
C ALA A 215 -11.92 -4.66 10.78
N ILE A 216 -13.06 -4.25 10.24
CA ILE A 216 -14.27 -3.92 11.03
C ILE A 216 -14.75 -5.13 11.81
N ASP A 217 -14.86 -6.29 11.16
CA ASP A 217 -15.31 -7.53 11.78
C ASP A 217 -14.36 -8.00 12.90
N SER A 218 -13.11 -7.54 12.88
CA SER A 218 -12.09 -7.87 13.88
C SER A 218 -12.13 -6.97 15.12
N GLU A 219 -12.68 -5.75 15.01
CA GLU A 219 -12.73 -4.79 16.12
C GLU A 219 -13.46 -5.38 17.34
N GLU A 220 -14.58 -6.07 17.11
CA GLU A 220 -15.39 -6.69 18.17
C GLU A 220 -14.77 -7.99 18.73
N LYS A 221 -13.85 -8.62 17.99
CA LYS A 221 -13.26 -9.93 18.34
C LYS A 221 -11.93 -9.81 19.10
N GLY A 222 -11.32 -8.63 19.10
CA GLY A 222 -10.12 -8.30 19.87
C GLY A 222 -8.82 -8.90 19.33
N VAL A 223 -7.75 -8.82 20.14
CA VAL A 223 -6.36 -9.06 19.70
C VAL A 223 -6.06 -10.48 19.19
N ASN A 224 -6.80 -11.49 19.66
CA ASN A 224 -6.63 -12.86 19.20
C ASN A 224 -7.05 -13.01 17.73
N GLU A 225 -8.07 -12.26 17.30
CA GLU A 225 -8.48 -12.24 15.89
C GLU A 225 -7.40 -11.60 15.02
N ILE A 226 -6.80 -10.49 15.49
CA ILE A 226 -5.68 -9.85 14.78
C ILE A 226 -4.52 -10.84 14.59
N THR A 227 -4.22 -11.66 15.61
CA THR A 227 -3.17 -12.69 15.51
C THR A 227 -3.52 -13.77 14.47
N SER A 228 -4.78 -14.21 14.43
CA SER A 228 -5.28 -15.13 13.39
C SER A 228 -5.18 -14.51 12.00
N LEU A 229 -5.57 -13.25 11.85
CA LEU A 229 -5.49 -12.51 10.59
C LEU A 229 -4.06 -12.39 10.09
N ARG A 230 -3.09 -12.04 10.96
CA ARG A 230 -1.67 -12.02 10.56
C ARG A 230 -1.23 -13.35 9.97
N ALA A 231 -1.63 -14.47 10.59
CA ALA A 231 -1.31 -15.80 10.09
C ALA A 231 -1.98 -16.11 8.75
N GLU A 232 -3.23 -15.71 8.57
CA GLU A 232 -3.96 -15.85 7.30
C GLU A 232 -3.33 -15.01 6.18
N TYR A 233 -2.99 -13.76 6.48
CA TYR A 233 -2.48 -12.79 5.50
C TYR A 233 -1.08 -13.11 5.00
N LYS A 234 -0.33 -14.01 5.63
CA LYS A 234 0.90 -14.60 5.05
C LYS A 234 0.66 -15.24 3.68
N ASN A 235 -0.57 -15.70 3.40
CA ASN A 235 -0.93 -16.36 2.15
C ASN A 235 -1.98 -15.57 1.35
N LYS A 236 -2.18 -14.29 1.65
CA LYS A 236 -3.10 -13.42 0.92
C LYS A 236 -2.33 -12.52 -0.03
N PHE A 237 -2.54 -12.72 -1.31
CA PHE A 237 -1.88 -11.98 -2.37
C PHE A 237 -2.88 -11.05 -3.05
N LEU A 238 -2.40 -9.96 -3.64
CA LEU A 238 -3.19 -9.07 -4.49
C LEU A 238 -3.37 -9.69 -5.89
N PHE A 239 -2.28 -10.25 -6.39
CA PHE A 239 -2.15 -10.91 -7.68
C PHE A 239 -1.95 -12.42 -7.49
N SER A 240 -2.54 -13.22 -8.37
CA SER A 240 -2.28 -14.66 -8.45
C SER A 240 -0.85 -14.94 -8.91
N SER A 241 -0.35 -16.17 -8.75
CA SER A 241 1.02 -16.51 -9.17
C SER A 241 1.31 -16.23 -10.66
N ILE A 242 0.33 -16.45 -11.54
CA ILE A 242 0.43 -16.12 -12.98
C ILE A 242 0.50 -14.60 -13.20
N GLU A 243 -0.26 -13.84 -12.42
CA GLU A 243 -0.21 -12.38 -12.47
C GLU A 243 1.11 -11.86 -11.89
N CYS A 244 1.67 -12.50 -10.85
CA CYS A 244 2.99 -12.20 -10.32
C CYS A 244 4.11 -12.45 -11.34
N GLU A 245 3.96 -13.42 -12.24
CA GLU A 245 4.91 -13.62 -13.36
C GLU A 245 4.91 -12.44 -14.33
N ARG A 246 3.74 -11.84 -14.59
CA ARG A 246 3.64 -10.60 -15.39
C ARG A 246 4.19 -9.40 -14.63
N LEU A 247 3.86 -9.29 -13.35
CA LEU A 247 4.37 -8.24 -12.47
C LEU A 247 5.89 -8.27 -12.34
N ALA A 248 6.52 -9.44 -12.50
CA ALA A 248 7.97 -9.55 -12.40
C ALA A 248 8.73 -8.65 -13.38
N GLU A 249 8.12 -8.31 -14.54
CA GLU A 249 8.68 -7.33 -15.49
C GLU A 249 8.85 -5.92 -14.89
N TYR A 250 8.00 -5.53 -13.94
CA TYR A 250 8.12 -4.26 -13.20
C TYR A 250 9.38 -4.23 -12.33
N PHE A 251 9.86 -5.39 -11.89
CA PHE A 251 11.02 -5.52 -11.01
C PHE A 251 12.32 -5.93 -11.72
N LYS A 252 12.34 -6.01 -13.06
CA LYS A 252 13.57 -6.35 -13.81
C LYS A 252 14.53 -5.18 -13.89
#